data_AF-A0A6M0G645-F1
#
_entry.id   AF-A0A6M0G645-F1
#
_cell.length_a   1.000
_cell.length_b   1.000
_cell.length_c   1.000
_cell.angle_alpha   90.00
_cell.angle_beta   90.00
_cell.angle_gamma   90.00
#
_symmetry.space_group_name_H-M   'P 1'
#
loop_
_entity.id
_entity.type
_entity.pdbx_description
1 polymer ?
#
loop_
_entity_poly.entity_id
_entity_poly.type
_entity_poly.pdbx_seq_one_letter_code
_entity_poly.pdbx_strand_id
1 'polypeptide(L)'
;MILEQQEEKTIEILGKFVLELKKREKASTPQLVVEQVLYWTDCHPALVSKICQLILQSESTIHTNKEKEYVEQLVQQDLIKSWHTQTETEPIPKIHAQLINNQNCDPFWLLLSYKQILQADSLASNGSTEQQELLRLGLVIKRQERLRVYNRIYQEVFNSTWLNRTLEILRPYAREISTWLASDGQDASQLLQGEALAEALNWTKGKGKLNPQEDKFLIASQVFNLRGT
;
A
#
# COMPACT_ATOMS: atom_id res chain seq x y z
N MET A 1 -12.23 -4.43 19.25
CA MET A 1 -13.48 -4.77 18.52
C MET A 1 -13.26 -5.13 17.05
N ILE A 2 -12.80 -4.23 16.15
CA ILE A 2 -12.61 -4.61 14.72
C ILE A 2 -11.46 -5.61 14.52
N LEU A 3 -10.31 -5.40 15.18
CA LEU A 3 -9.17 -6.33 15.12
C LEU A 3 -9.52 -7.71 15.72
N GLU A 4 -10.22 -7.73 16.85
CA GLU A 4 -10.68 -8.98 17.50
C GLU A 4 -11.64 -9.78 16.60
N GLN A 5 -12.59 -9.11 15.93
CA GLN A 5 -13.49 -9.77 14.97
C GLN A 5 -12.75 -10.31 13.75
N GLN A 6 -11.70 -9.63 13.29
CA GLN A 6 -10.85 -10.10 12.20
C GLN A 6 -10.04 -11.33 12.62
N GLU A 7 -9.50 -11.34 13.85
CA GLU A 7 -8.77 -12.47 14.41
C GLU A 7 -9.64 -13.71 14.56
N GLU A 8 -10.86 -13.60 15.09
CA GLU A 8 -11.82 -14.70 15.19
C GLU A 8 -12.13 -15.32 13.82
N LYS A 9 -12.39 -14.47 12.81
CA LYS A 9 -12.66 -14.92 11.44
C LYS A 9 -11.45 -15.64 10.84
N THR A 10 -10.23 -15.13 11.08
CA THR A 10 -9.00 -15.77 10.61
C THR A 10 -8.79 -17.14 11.27
N ILE A 11 -9.05 -17.27 12.58
CA ILE A 11 -8.98 -18.55 13.29
C ILE A 11 -9.93 -19.58 12.67
N GLU A 12 -11.17 -19.18 12.37
CA GLU A 12 -12.15 -20.05 11.72
C GLU A 12 -11.68 -20.53 10.34
N ILE A 13 -11.16 -19.61 9.51
CA ILE A 13 -10.63 -19.93 8.18
C ILE A 13 -9.46 -20.93 8.28
N LEU A 14 -8.50 -20.66 9.17
CA LEU A 14 -7.33 -21.52 9.34
C LEU A 14 -7.70 -22.90 9.89
N GLY A 15 -8.66 -22.98 10.81
CA GLY A 15 -9.17 -24.25 11.33
C GLY A 15 -9.73 -25.15 10.22
N LYS A 16 -10.57 -24.58 9.33
CA LYS A 16 -11.09 -25.31 8.16
C LYS A 16 -9.97 -25.68 7.18
N PHE A 17 -9.04 -24.78 6.94
CA PHE A 17 -7.91 -25.00 6.04
C PHE A 17 -7.01 -26.15 6.49
N VAL A 18 -6.62 -26.21 7.77
CA VAL A 18 -5.80 -27.30 8.31
C VAL A 18 -6.49 -28.65 8.18
N LEU A 19 -7.81 -28.69 8.39
CA LEU A 19 -8.59 -29.92 8.21
C LEU A 19 -8.55 -30.40 6.75
N GLU A 20 -8.71 -29.49 5.79
CA GLU A 20 -8.64 -29.81 4.36
C GLU A 20 -7.22 -30.22 3.91
N LEU A 21 -6.17 -29.58 4.43
CA LEU A 21 -4.78 -29.98 4.16
C LEU A 21 -4.52 -31.43 4.57
N LYS A 22 -5.00 -31.82 5.77
CA LYS A 22 -4.86 -33.19 6.28
C LYS A 22 -5.66 -34.18 5.46
N LYS A 23 -6.92 -33.89 5.15
CA LYS A 23 -7.79 -34.78 4.35
C LYS A 23 -7.23 -35.08 2.96
N ARG A 24 -6.55 -34.10 2.35
CA ARG A 24 -6.00 -34.21 0.98
C ARG A 24 -4.53 -34.62 0.94
N GLU A 25 -3.93 -34.90 2.10
CA GLU A 25 -2.48 -35.16 2.23
C GLU A 25 -1.61 -34.12 1.49
N LYS A 26 -2.09 -32.88 1.52
CA LYS A 26 -1.61 -31.77 0.68
C LYS A 26 -0.26 -31.22 1.13
N ALA A 27 0.06 -31.37 2.40
CA ALA A 27 1.30 -30.87 2.99
C ALA A 27 1.82 -31.85 4.04
N SER A 28 3.13 -32.12 4.00
CA SER A 28 3.81 -32.94 5.03
C SER A 28 3.71 -32.29 6.41
N THR A 29 3.79 -30.96 6.47
CA THR A 29 3.66 -30.19 7.72
C THR A 29 2.65 -29.04 7.57
N PRO A 30 1.34 -29.30 7.76
CA PRO A 30 0.30 -28.27 7.61
C PRO A 30 0.50 -27.02 8.49
N GLN A 31 1.12 -27.18 9.67
CA GLN A 31 1.40 -26.09 10.60
C GLN A 31 2.39 -25.08 10.03
N LEU A 32 3.45 -25.55 9.35
CA LEU A 32 4.43 -24.68 8.71
C LEU A 32 3.80 -23.92 7.55
N VAL A 33 2.90 -24.54 6.79
CA VAL A 33 2.14 -23.85 5.74
C VAL A 33 1.32 -22.70 6.35
N VAL A 34 0.58 -22.95 7.44
CA VAL A 34 -0.19 -21.90 8.14
C VAL A 34 0.71 -20.78 8.64
N GLU A 35 1.86 -21.09 9.22
CA GLU A 35 2.83 -20.09 9.66
C GLU A 35 3.28 -19.19 8.51
N GLN A 36 3.54 -19.77 7.34
CA GLN A 36 3.93 -18.99 6.15
C GLN A 36 2.77 -18.15 5.59
N VAL A 37 1.53 -18.67 5.61
CA VAL A 37 0.35 -17.88 5.24
C VAL A 37 0.20 -16.67 6.17
N LEU A 38 0.34 -16.87 7.48
CA LEU A 38 0.27 -15.80 8.47
C LEU A 38 1.43 -14.82 8.33
N TYR A 39 2.64 -15.31 8.04
CA TYR A 39 3.80 -14.48 7.75
C TYR A 39 3.51 -13.50 6.61
N TRP A 40 2.90 -13.93 5.51
CA TRP A 40 2.61 -13.04 4.40
C TRP A 40 1.43 -12.09 4.65
N THR A 41 0.43 -12.52 5.42
CA THR A 41 -0.88 -11.84 5.51
C THR A 41 -1.10 -11.04 6.79
N ASP A 42 -0.28 -11.23 7.83
CA ASP A 42 -0.45 -10.65 9.17
C ASP A 42 -1.90 -10.80 9.70
N CYS A 43 -2.48 -11.99 9.48
CA CYS A 43 -3.86 -12.35 9.84
C CYS A 43 -4.98 -11.61 9.07
N HIS A 44 -4.70 -10.95 7.94
CA HIS A 44 -5.74 -10.31 7.13
C HIS A 44 -6.72 -11.34 6.53
N PRO A 45 -8.01 -11.39 6.96
CA PRO A 45 -8.89 -12.53 6.66
C PRO A 45 -9.10 -12.81 5.17
N ALA A 46 -9.21 -11.75 4.35
CA ALA A 46 -9.42 -11.93 2.92
C ALA A 46 -8.18 -12.50 2.19
N LEU A 47 -6.97 -12.13 2.64
CA LEU A 47 -5.73 -12.63 2.05
C LEU A 47 -5.45 -14.06 2.53
N VAL A 48 -5.71 -14.34 3.83
CA VAL A 48 -5.66 -15.69 4.38
C VAL A 48 -6.58 -16.61 3.58
N SER A 49 -7.85 -16.24 3.41
CA SER A 49 -8.81 -17.02 2.63
C SER A 49 -8.33 -17.25 1.20
N LYS A 50 -7.79 -16.22 0.54
CA LYS A 50 -7.31 -16.31 -0.85
C LYS A 50 -6.14 -17.28 -0.98
N ILE A 51 -5.12 -17.15 -0.14
CA ILE A 51 -3.95 -18.03 -0.17
C ILE A 51 -4.35 -19.47 0.16
N CYS A 52 -5.19 -19.67 1.19
CA CYS A 52 -5.71 -21.00 1.52
C CYS A 52 -6.45 -21.65 0.34
N GLN A 53 -7.28 -20.89 -0.39
CA GLN A 53 -7.98 -21.37 -1.58
C GLN A 53 -7.00 -21.75 -2.70
N LEU A 54 -6.03 -20.90 -3.01
CA LEU A 54 -5.02 -21.17 -4.03
C LEU A 54 -4.20 -22.44 -3.72
N ILE A 55 -3.81 -22.61 -2.45
CA ILE A 55 -3.10 -23.81 -2.00
C ILE A 55 -3.96 -25.07 -2.15
N LEU A 56 -5.27 -25.01 -1.87
CA LEU A 56 -6.16 -26.16 -1.99
C LEU A 56 -6.53 -26.49 -3.45
N GLN A 57 -6.50 -25.50 -4.34
CA GLN A 57 -6.81 -25.63 -5.77
C GLN A 57 -5.62 -26.10 -6.60
N SER A 58 -4.39 -25.87 -6.15
CA SER A 58 -3.21 -26.34 -6.87
C SER A 58 -3.17 -27.88 -6.92
N GLU A 59 -2.50 -28.47 -7.90
CA GLU A 59 -2.38 -29.93 -7.99
C GLU A 59 -1.16 -30.47 -7.21
N SER A 60 -0.20 -29.58 -6.90
CA SER A 60 1.05 -29.96 -6.25
C SER A 60 0.86 -30.27 -4.75
N THR A 61 1.61 -31.26 -4.26
CA THR A 61 1.79 -31.54 -2.84
C THR A 61 2.98 -30.76 -2.29
N ILE A 62 2.87 -30.30 -1.05
CA ILE A 62 3.90 -29.52 -0.37
C ILE A 62 4.76 -30.47 0.43
N HIS A 63 5.99 -30.68 -0.03
CA HIS A 63 6.95 -31.55 0.63
C HIS A 63 7.60 -30.88 1.85
N THR A 64 8.09 -31.69 2.78
CA THR A 64 8.85 -31.24 3.96
C THR A 64 10.00 -30.32 3.57
N ASN A 65 10.19 -29.24 4.31
CA ASN A 65 11.20 -28.19 4.10
C ASN A 65 11.01 -27.37 2.82
N LYS A 66 9.88 -27.50 2.13
CA LYS A 66 9.50 -26.71 0.95
C LYS A 66 8.29 -25.82 1.19
N GLU A 67 7.69 -25.85 2.38
CA GLU A 67 6.51 -25.08 2.74
C GLU A 67 6.72 -23.56 2.54
N LYS A 68 7.87 -23.05 3.00
CA LYS A 68 8.24 -21.64 2.83
C LYS A 68 8.39 -21.25 1.36
N GLU A 69 9.22 -21.98 0.62
CA GLU A 69 9.49 -21.70 -0.79
C GLU A 69 8.21 -21.78 -1.62
N TYR A 70 7.36 -22.78 -1.34
CA TYR A 70 6.09 -22.97 -2.02
C TYR A 70 5.13 -21.80 -1.81
N VAL A 71 4.89 -21.43 -0.55
CA VAL A 71 3.97 -20.31 -0.24
C VAL A 71 4.52 -18.99 -0.76
N GLU A 72 5.82 -18.76 -0.66
CA GLU A 72 6.48 -17.57 -1.22
C GLU A 72 6.31 -17.51 -2.74
N GLN A 73 6.58 -18.60 -3.47
CA GLN A 73 6.40 -18.64 -4.93
C GLN A 73 4.95 -18.37 -5.33
N LEU A 74 4.00 -19.00 -4.65
CA LEU A 74 2.56 -18.80 -4.89
C LEU A 74 2.17 -17.33 -4.65
N VAL A 75 2.56 -16.74 -3.51
CA VAL A 75 2.27 -15.33 -3.22
C VAL A 75 2.90 -14.41 -4.26
N GLN A 76 4.16 -14.65 -4.63
CA GLN A 76 4.86 -13.86 -5.63
C GLN A 76 4.19 -13.92 -7.01
N GLN A 77 3.79 -15.11 -7.45
CA GLN A 77 3.18 -15.32 -8.77
C GLN A 77 1.72 -14.86 -8.82
N ASP A 78 0.90 -15.29 -7.86
CA ASP A 78 -0.54 -15.14 -7.90
C ASP A 78 -1.07 -13.87 -7.23
N LEU A 79 -0.32 -13.28 -6.28
CA LEU A 79 -0.76 -12.10 -5.53
C LEU A 79 0.09 -10.85 -5.77
N ILE A 80 1.38 -10.96 -6.09
CA ILE A 80 2.26 -9.79 -6.28
C ILE A 80 2.48 -9.46 -7.75
N LYS A 81 2.71 -10.45 -8.61
CA LYS A 81 2.95 -10.20 -10.05
C LYS A 81 1.66 -10.08 -10.85
N SER A 82 0.66 -10.91 -10.55
CA SER A 82 -0.58 -11.01 -11.34
C SER A 82 -1.78 -10.28 -10.72
N TRP A 83 -1.60 -9.48 -9.66
CA TRP A 83 -2.78 -8.81 -9.05
C TRP A 83 -3.54 -7.92 -10.03
N HIS A 84 -2.87 -7.32 -11.02
CA HIS A 84 -3.53 -6.50 -12.05
C HIS A 84 -4.50 -7.30 -12.95
N THR A 85 -4.38 -8.63 -13.03
CA THR A 85 -5.25 -9.49 -13.84
C THR A 85 -6.41 -10.08 -13.03
N GLN A 86 -6.48 -9.78 -11.73
CA GLN A 86 -7.55 -10.24 -10.85
C GLN A 86 -8.81 -9.37 -10.98
N THR A 87 -9.93 -9.86 -10.48
CA THR A 87 -11.20 -9.11 -10.48
C THR A 87 -11.15 -7.96 -9.47
N GLU A 88 -11.89 -6.88 -9.72
CA GLU A 88 -11.94 -5.71 -8.82
C GLU A 88 -12.54 -6.01 -7.42
N THR A 89 -13.18 -7.17 -7.27
CA THR A 89 -13.70 -7.67 -5.98
C THR A 89 -12.61 -8.25 -5.08
N GLU A 90 -11.44 -8.56 -5.62
CA GLU A 90 -10.32 -9.11 -4.86
C GLU A 90 -9.65 -8.04 -3.99
N PRO A 91 -9.01 -8.41 -2.86
CA PRO A 91 -8.52 -7.44 -1.87
C PRO A 91 -7.53 -6.42 -2.44
N ILE A 92 -6.60 -6.86 -3.30
CA ILE A 92 -5.51 -6.01 -3.80
C ILE A 92 -6.01 -5.04 -4.88
N PRO A 93 -6.69 -5.48 -5.97
CA PRO A 93 -7.25 -4.57 -6.96
C PRO A 93 -8.24 -3.56 -6.36
N LYS A 94 -9.05 -4.00 -5.39
CA LYS A 94 -10.00 -3.13 -4.71
C LYS A 94 -9.30 -1.99 -3.98
N ILE A 95 -8.28 -2.29 -3.18
CA ILE A 95 -7.49 -1.25 -2.49
C ILE A 95 -6.83 -0.34 -3.50
N HIS A 96 -6.22 -0.88 -4.56
CA HIS A 96 -5.63 -0.08 -5.63
C HIS A 96 -6.64 0.92 -6.22
N ALA A 97 -7.82 0.45 -6.65
CA ALA A 97 -8.86 1.31 -7.21
C ALA A 97 -9.30 2.40 -6.22
N GLN A 98 -9.39 2.07 -4.93
CA GLN A 98 -9.76 3.02 -3.88
C GLN A 98 -8.66 4.02 -3.52
N LEU A 99 -7.38 3.69 -3.74
CA LEU A 99 -6.27 4.63 -3.60
C LEU A 99 -6.27 5.66 -4.73
N ILE A 100 -6.51 5.22 -5.97
CA ILE A 100 -6.46 6.09 -7.16
C ILE A 100 -7.74 6.94 -7.30
N ASN A 101 -8.91 6.35 -7.05
CA ASN A 101 -10.20 7.01 -7.22
C ASN A 101 -10.83 7.35 -5.86
N ASN A 102 -10.00 7.78 -4.90
CA ASN A 102 -10.47 8.09 -3.56
C ASN A 102 -11.41 9.31 -3.57
N GLN A 103 -12.57 9.18 -2.92
CA GLN A 103 -13.55 10.26 -2.82
C GLN A 103 -13.47 11.02 -1.48
N ASN A 104 -12.81 10.43 -0.48
CA ASN A 104 -12.73 11.00 0.88
C ASN A 104 -11.55 11.95 1.03
N CYS A 105 -10.51 11.81 0.21
CA CYS A 105 -9.33 12.66 0.20
C CYS A 105 -8.68 12.68 -1.20
N ASP A 106 -7.82 13.67 -1.44
CA ASP A 106 -7.04 13.74 -2.68
C ASP A 106 -6.06 12.56 -2.75
N PRO A 107 -6.10 11.75 -3.83
CA PRO A 107 -5.25 10.56 -3.98
C PRO A 107 -3.75 10.81 -3.79
N PHE A 108 -3.23 11.98 -4.16
CA PHE A 108 -1.80 12.25 -4.00
C PHE A 108 -1.41 12.47 -2.55
N TRP A 109 -2.22 13.20 -1.79
CA TRP A 109 -1.97 13.41 -0.36
C TRP A 109 -2.13 12.11 0.43
N LEU A 110 -3.11 11.29 0.03
CA LEU A 110 -3.28 9.93 0.55
C LEU A 110 -2.02 9.07 0.32
N LEU A 111 -1.51 9.05 -0.91
CA LEU A 111 -0.32 8.28 -1.28
C LEU A 111 0.97 8.83 -0.66
N LEU A 112 1.07 10.15 -0.49
CA LEU A 112 2.21 10.77 0.19
C LEU A 112 2.21 10.42 1.69
N SER A 113 1.04 10.39 2.33
CA SER A 113 0.91 9.91 3.71
C SER A 113 1.30 8.44 3.83
N TYR A 114 0.85 7.60 2.89
CA TYR A 114 1.25 6.19 2.86
C TYR A 114 2.76 6.01 2.64
N LYS A 115 3.37 6.82 1.75
CA LYS A 115 4.84 6.81 1.52
C LYS A 115 5.62 7.08 2.81
N GLN A 116 5.16 8.02 3.65
CA GLN A 116 5.78 8.29 4.95
C GLN A 116 5.68 7.08 5.90
N ILE A 117 4.53 6.41 5.94
CA ILE A 117 4.33 5.21 6.76
C ILE A 117 5.22 4.05 6.27
N LEU A 118 5.34 3.88 4.95
CA LEU A 118 6.17 2.84 4.35
C LEU A 118 7.67 3.07 4.63
N GLN A 119 8.14 4.32 4.60
CA GLN A 119 9.55 4.65 4.82
C GLN A 119 9.97 4.62 6.30
N ALA A 120 9.08 5.01 7.21
CA ALA A 120 9.40 5.07 8.63
C ALA A 120 9.32 3.69 9.32
N ASP A 121 8.87 2.65 8.62
CA ASP A 121 8.39 1.33 9.10
C ASP A 121 7.20 1.41 10.09
N SER A 122 7.14 2.48 10.89
CA SER A 122 6.13 2.77 11.87
C SER A 122 6.08 4.28 12.11
N LEU A 123 4.93 4.92 11.94
CA LEU A 123 4.75 6.37 12.10
C LEU A 123 3.76 6.66 13.24
N ALA A 124 4.00 7.70 14.05
CA ALA A 124 3.01 8.13 15.03
C ALA A 124 1.72 8.57 14.32
N SER A 125 0.56 8.12 14.81
CA SER A 125 -0.71 8.56 14.25
C SER A 125 -0.95 10.03 14.62
N ASN A 126 -1.19 10.87 13.62
CA ASN A 126 -1.52 12.29 13.79
C ASN A 126 -3.01 12.59 13.56
N GLY A 127 -3.80 11.57 13.20
CA GLY A 127 -5.24 11.69 13.01
C GLY A 127 -5.66 12.42 11.73
N SER A 128 -4.76 12.64 10.76
CA SER A 128 -5.13 13.29 9.50
C SER A 128 -6.17 12.48 8.73
N THR A 129 -6.93 13.16 7.87
CA THR A 129 -7.93 12.53 7.01
C THR A 129 -7.32 11.40 6.17
N GLU A 130 -6.12 11.60 5.65
CA GLU A 130 -5.38 10.62 4.86
C GLU A 130 -5.04 9.37 5.70
N GLN A 131 -4.55 9.55 6.95
CA GLN A 131 -4.26 8.42 7.82
C GLN A 131 -5.52 7.64 8.21
N GLN A 132 -6.62 8.32 8.49
CA GLN A 132 -7.91 7.68 8.78
C GLN A 132 -8.44 6.93 7.56
N GLU A 133 -8.27 7.50 6.36
CA GLU A 133 -8.66 6.85 5.12
C GLU A 133 -7.81 5.60 4.85
N LEU A 134 -6.48 5.65 5.04
CA LEU A 134 -5.61 4.47 4.90
C LEU A 134 -6.01 3.34 5.86
N LEU A 135 -6.40 3.68 7.09
CA LEU A 135 -6.93 2.72 8.07
C LEU A 135 -8.26 2.13 7.60
N ARG A 136 -9.18 2.96 7.09
CA ARG A 136 -10.48 2.53 6.57
C ARG A 136 -10.34 1.59 5.37
N LEU A 137 -9.36 1.84 4.50
CA LEU A 137 -9.04 0.98 3.36
C LEU A 137 -8.39 -0.34 3.78
N GLY A 138 -7.91 -0.46 5.02
CA GLY A 138 -7.19 -1.63 5.50
C GLY A 138 -5.79 -1.78 4.89
N LEU A 139 -5.23 -0.72 4.31
CA LEU A 139 -3.86 -0.75 3.80
C LEU A 139 -2.84 -0.64 4.94
N VAL A 140 -3.19 0.11 5.98
CA VAL A 140 -2.38 0.28 7.20
C VAL A 140 -3.19 -0.15 8.42
N ILE A 141 -2.49 -0.46 9.50
CA ILE A 141 -3.08 -0.75 10.81
C ILE A 141 -2.44 0.10 11.89
N LYS A 142 -3.21 0.36 12.94
CA LYS A 142 -2.72 1.03 14.15
C LYS A 142 -2.40 -0.01 15.22
N ARG A 143 -1.12 -0.10 15.63
CA ARG A 143 -0.66 -0.92 16.75
C ARG A 143 0.13 -0.03 17.71
N GLN A 144 -0.23 -0.04 19.00
CA GLN A 144 0.45 0.77 20.03
C GLN A 144 0.57 2.26 19.63
N GLU A 145 -0.52 2.86 19.16
CA GLU A 145 -0.57 4.25 18.67
C GLU A 145 0.28 4.60 17.44
N ARG A 146 0.90 3.60 16.80
CA ARG A 146 1.68 3.79 15.58
C ARG A 146 1.04 3.09 14.39
N LEU A 147 1.13 3.74 13.24
CA LEU A 147 0.68 3.23 11.96
C LEU A 147 1.80 2.45 11.29
N ARG A 148 1.45 1.30 10.71
CA ARG A 148 2.33 0.51 9.85
C ARG A 148 1.51 -0.09 8.71
N VAL A 149 2.16 -0.43 7.59
CA VAL A 149 1.51 -1.19 6.52
C VAL A 149 1.01 -2.52 7.09
N TYR A 150 -0.21 -2.94 6.74
CA TYR A 150 -0.86 -4.07 7.39
C TYR A 150 -0.03 -5.36 7.19
N ASN A 151 0.28 -5.72 5.95
CA ASN A 151 0.94 -6.97 5.65
C ASN A 151 2.00 -6.83 4.56
N ARG A 152 2.84 -7.87 4.45
CA ARG A 152 3.96 -7.93 3.51
C ARG A 152 3.50 -7.89 2.06
N ILE A 153 2.37 -8.52 1.74
CA ILE A 153 1.84 -8.49 0.37
C ILE A 153 1.52 -7.06 -0.06
N TYR A 154 0.90 -6.26 0.82
CA TYR A 154 0.65 -4.84 0.53
C TYR A 154 1.93 -4.03 0.44
N GLN A 155 2.95 -4.30 1.26
CA GLN A 155 4.26 -3.65 1.15
C GLN A 155 4.93 -3.95 -0.19
N GLU A 156 4.84 -5.20 -0.67
CA GLU A 156 5.45 -5.63 -1.94
C GLU A 156 4.68 -5.12 -3.15
N VAL A 157 3.35 -5.07 -3.09
CA VAL A 157 2.51 -4.56 -4.18
C VAL A 157 2.57 -3.04 -4.28
N PHE A 158 2.28 -2.36 -3.17
CA PHE A 158 2.26 -0.89 -3.11
C PHE A 158 3.62 -0.36 -2.65
N ASN A 159 4.69 -0.90 -3.23
CA ASN A 159 6.06 -0.55 -2.85
C ASN A 159 6.46 0.87 -3.34
N SER A 160 7.66 1.30 -2.95
CA SER A 160 8.22 2.61 -3.33
C SER A 160 8.28 2.84 -4.85
N THR A 161 8.52 1.79 -5.65
CA THR A 161 8.56 1.89 -7.12
C THR A 161 7.17 2.18 -7.67
N TRP A 162 6.16 1.46 -7.21
CA TRP A 162 4.76 1.71 -7.57
C TRP A 162 4.33 3.11 -7.13
N LEU A 163 4.65 3.50 -5.89
CA LEU A 163 4.30 4.82 -5.34
C LEU A 163 4.87 5.97 -6.16
N ASN A 164 6.16 5.96 -6.46
CA ASN A 164 6.80 7.04 -7.20
C ASN A 164 6.18 7.21 -8.60
N ARG A 165 5.95 6.09 -9.31
CA ARG A 165 5.28 6.11 -10.62
C ARG A 165 3.86 6.67 -10.53
N THR A 166 3.09 6.20 -9.55
CA THR A 166 1.70 6.66 -9.38
C THR A 166 1.64 8.14 -9.00
N LEU A 167 2.54 8.61 -8.14
CA LEU A 167 2.61 10.03 -7.75
C LEU A 167 2.94 10.92 -8.96
N GLU A 168 3.90 10.52 -9.80
CA GLU A 168 4.27 11.23 -11.04
C GLU A 168 3.11 11.31 -12.04
N ILE A 169 2.28 10.26 -12.15
CA ILE A 169 1.07 10.30 -12.96
C ILE A 169 0.05 11.32 -12.42
N LEU A 170 -0.05 11.42 -11.08
CA LEU A 170 -1.00 12.34 -10.46
C LEU A 170 -0.57 13.80 -10.61
N ARG A 171 0.73 14.10 -10.48
CA ARG A 171 1.28 15.46 -10.54
C ARG A 171 2.63 15.49 -11.27
N PRO A 172 2.84 16.40 -12.23
CA PRO A 172 4.10 16.49 -12.98
C PRO A 172 5.30 16.88 -12.09
N TYR A 173 5.06 17.57 -10.98
CA TYR A 173 6.07 18.00 -10.00
C TYR A 173 6.08 17.14 -8.72
N ALA A 174 5.56 15.91 -8.80
CA ALA A 174 5.39 15.03 -7.64
C ALA A 174 6.69 14.76 -6.88
N ARG A 175 7.80 14.62 -7.60
CA ARG A 175 9.11 14.31 -7.04
C ARG A 175 9.66 15.50 -6.24
N GLU A 176 9.59 16.67 -6.84
CA GLU A 176 10.10 17.93 -6.31
C GLU A 176 9.34 18.32 -5.04
N ILE A 177 8.00 18.32 -5.10
CA ILE A 177 7.17 18.65 -3.93
C ILE A 177 7.35 17.62 -2.81
N SER A 178 7.46 16.32 -3.12
CA SER A 178 7.69 15.29 -2.10
C SER A 178 9.00 15.52 -1.35
N THR A 179 10.06 15.86 -2.07
CA THR A 179 11.40 16.09 -1.50
C THR A 179 11.44 17.40 -0.73
N TRP A 180 10.83 18.45 -1.27
CA TRP A 180 10.69 19.74 -0.60
C TRP A 180 9.93 19.62 0.73
N LEU A 181 8.81 18.88 0.75
CA LEU A 181 8.05 18.63 1.97
C LEU A 181 8.83 17.81 3.00
N ALA A 182 9.62 16.83 2.57
CA ALA A 182 10.48 16.05 3.47
C ALA A 182 11.58 16.91 4.12
N SER A 183 11.92 18.06 3.53
CA SER A 183 12.85 19.04 4.09
C SER A 183 12.17 20.13 4.93
N ASP A 184 10.90 19.98 5.30
CA ASP A 184 10.07 21.03 5.93
C ASP A 184 10.05 22.34 5.11
N GLY A 185 10.16 22.20 3.79
CA GLY A 185 10.18 23.29 2.82
C GLY A 185 11.46 24.11 2.80
N GLN A 186 12.57 23.59 3.31
CA GLN A 186 13.86 24.28 3.37
C GLN A 186 14.74 24.08 2.13
N ASP A 187 14.58 22.95 1.42
CA ASP A 187 15.43 22.63 0.26
C ASP A 187 15.00 23.39 -0.99
N ALA A 188 15.55 24.60 -1.17
CA ALA A 188 15.29 25.43 -2.34
C ALA A 188 15.71 24.80 -3.67
N SER A 189 16.58 23.78 -3.68
CA SER A 189 16.97 23.09 -4.92
C SER A 189 15.83 22.31 -5.56
N GLN A 190 14.79 22.00 -4.79
CA GLN A 190 13.57 21.34 -5.26
C GLN A 190 12.52 22.33 -5.80
N LEU A 191 12.74 23.64 -5.69
CA LEU A 191 11.79 24.63 -6.20
C LEU A 191 11.81 24.66 -7.73
N LEU A 192 10.62 24.68 -8.32
CA LEU A 192 10.48 24.64 -9.77
C LEU A 192 10.93 25.95 -10.40
N GLN A 193 11.53 25.85 -11.59
CA GLN A 193 11.99 26.99 -12.37
C GLN A 193 11.70 26.77 -13.86
N GLY A 194 11.68 27.85 -14.63
CA GLY A 194 11.55 27.83 -16.08
C GLY A 194 10.36 27.00 -16.56
N GLU A 195 10.63 26.07 -17.48
CA GLU A 195 9.61 25.23 -18.11
C GLU A 195 8.88 24.32 -17.11
N ALA A 196 9.58 23.73 -16.14
CA ALA A 196 8.96 22.87 -15.13
C ALA A 196 7.95 23.64 -14.26
N LEU A 197 8.24 24.91 -13.93
CA LEU A 197 7.29 25.78 -13.23
C LEU A 197 6.10 26.15 -14.14
N ALA A 198 6.37 26.46 -15.41
CA ALA A 198 5.31 26.79 -16.36
C ALA A 198 4.34 25.60 -16.56
N GLU A 199 4.87 24.38 -16.67
CA GLU A 199 4.08 23.14 -16.75
C GLU A 199 3.24 22.92 -15.49
N ALA A 200 3.85 23.07 -14.31
CA ALA A 200 3.14 22.95 -13.04
C ALA A 200 1.98 23.95 -12.91
N LEU A 201 2.23 25.22 -13.23
CA LEU A 201 1.19 26.26 -13.21
C LEU A 201 0.13 26.05 -14.29
N ASN A 202 0.47 25.42 -15.42
CA ASN A 202 -0.53 25.06 -16.42
C ASN A 202 -1.40 23.90 -15.94
N TRP A 203 -0.79 22.90 -15.29
CA TRP A 203 -1.50 21.75 -14.70
C TRP A 203 -2.54 22.19 -13.66
N THR A 204 -2.25 23.23 -12.87
CA THR A 204 -3.18 23.73 -11.83
C THR A 204 -4.39 24.49 -12.37
N LYS A 205 -4.33 25.08 -13.57
CA LYS A 205 -5.41 25.92 -14.14
C LYS A 205 -6.74 25.19 -14.35
N GLY A 206 -6.72 23.85 -14.42
CA GLY A 206 -7.92 23.01 -14.51
C GLY A 206 -8.27 22.28 -13.22
N LYS A 207 -7.56 22.56 -12.12
CA LYS A 207 -7.78 21.91 -10.83
C LYS A 207 -8.62 22.81 -9.94
N GLY A 208 -9.41 22.18 -9.07
CA GLY A 208 -10.14 22.89 -8.03
C GLY A 208 -9.20 23.49 -7.00
N LYS A 209 -9.70 23.69 -5.78
CA LYS A 209 -8.88 24.20 -4.67
C LYS A 209 -7.68 23.28 -4.41
N LEU A 210 -6.47 23.82 -4.52
CA LEU A 210 -5.24 23.11 -4.18
C LEU A 210 -5.11 22.91 -2.67
N ASN A 211 -4.32 21.91 -2.29
CA ASN A 211 -3.94 21.73 -0.90
C ASN A 211 -3.04 22.90 -0.43
N PRO A 212 -3.16 23.38 0.82
CA PRO A 212 -2.33 24.49 1.31
C PRO A 212 -0.81 24.28 1.18
N GLN A 213 -0.33 23.05 1.35
CA GLN A 213 1.09 22.73 1.19
C GLN A 213 1.53 22.78 -0.28
N GLU A 214 0.64 22.39 -1.19
CA GLU A 214 0.84 22.51 -2.64
C GLU A 214 0.93 23.96 -3.07
N ASP A 215 -0.01 24.77 -2.60
CA ASP A 215 -0.06 26.21 -2.89
C ASP A 215 1.21 26.90 -2.38
N LYS A 216 1.64 26.59 -1.15
CA LYS A 216 2.89 27.10 -0.58
C LYS A 216 4.11 26.71 -1.43
N PHE A 217 4.20 25.48 -1.92
CA PHE A 217 5.30 25.02 -2.78
C PHE A 217 5.34 25.77 -4.11
N LEU A 218 4.18 25.97 -4.75
CA LEU A 218 4.08 26.67 -6.03
C LEU A 218 4.36 28.17 -5.89
N ILE A 219 3.92 28.81 -4.80
CA ILE A 219 4.26 30.20 -4.49
C ILE A 219 5.76 30.34 -4.25
N ALA A 220 6.35 29.46 -3.44
CA ALA A 220 7.80 29.47 -3.19
C ALA A 220 8.59 29.32 -4.49
N SER A 221 8.15 28.43 -5.39
CA SER A 221 8.78 28.22 -6.70
C SER A 221 8.68 29.46 -7.60
N GLN A 222 7.53 30.12 -7.64
CA GLN A 222 7.36 31.38 -8.39
C GLN A 222 8.28 32.50 -7.88
N VAL A 223 8.34 32.70 -6.55
CA VAL A 223 9.21 33.71 -5.94
C VAL A 223 10.68 33.41 -6.22
N PHE A 224 11.07 32.14 -6.13
CA PHE A 224 12.43 31.71 -6.41
C PHE A 224 12.83 31.95 -7.87
N ASN A 225 11.96 31.59 -8.81
CA ASN A 225 12.18 31.79 -10.24
C ASN A 225 12.35 33.29 -10.61
N LEU A 226 11.60 34.19 -9.97
CA LEU A 226 11.73 35.65 -10.17
C LEU A 226 13.04 36.24 -9.62
N ARG A 227 13.69 35.58 -8.67
CA ARG A 227 14.99 36.02 -8.13
C ARG A 227 16.18 35.51 -8.95
N GLY A 228 15.97 34.48 -9.76
CA GLY A 228 16.99 33.88 -10.63
C GLY A 228 17.09 34.51 -12.02
N THR A 229 16.18 35.43 -12.37
CA THR A 229 16.21 36.26 -13.60
C THR A 229 16.80 37.62 -13.33
#